data_AF-A0AAJ3U0C8-F1
#
_entry.id   AF-A0AAJ3U0C8-F1
#
_cell.length_a   1.000
_cell.length_b   1.000
_cell.length_c   1.000
_cell.angle_alpha   90.00
_cell.angle_beta   90.00
_cell.angle_gamma   90.00
#
_symmetry.space_group_name_H-M   'P 1'
#
loop_
_entity.id
_entity.type
_entity.pdbx_description
1 polymer ?
#
loop_
_entity_poly.entity_id
_entity_poly.type
_entity_poly.pdbx_seq_one_letter_code
_entity_poly.pdbx_strand_id
1 'polypeptide(L)'
;MSKTLLDLLNKTREDIAAKRGNNVDLTRLKDGVNYIRIFPNKDDPNGKFFQTFGMHYVKYQNEEGKEATNAYICEQHTHGRACQLCEMVMEGRARHKGNKAMEERIGQMRATPRYLVNGILSAREDFADAEKCQLSMT
;
A
#
# COMPACT_ATOMS: atom_id res chain seq x y z
N MET A 1 -40.60 -5.86 -10.88
CA MET A 1 -39.54 -6.12 -11.88
C MET A 1 -38.34 -6.67 -11.14
N SER A 2 -38.13 -7.99 -11.15
CA SER A 2 -36.96 -8.62 -10.52
C SER A 2 -35.71 -8.23 -11.30
N LYS A 3 -34.74 -7.61 -10.61
CA LYS A 3 -33.42 -7.36 -11.20
C LYS A 3 -32.75 -8.72 -11.40
N THR A 4 -32.29 -9.00 -12.61
CA THR A 4 -31.58 -10.25 -12.87
C THR A 4 -30.24 -10.22 -12.14
N LEU A 5 -29.69 -11.39 -11.79
CA LEU A 5 -28.38 -11.48 -11.16
C LEU A 5 -27.29 -10.81 -12.02
N LEU A 6 -27.45 -10.85 -13.34
CA LEU A 6 -26.60 -10.17 -14.31
C LEU A 6 -26.63 -8.64 -14.14
N ASP A 7 -27.80 -8.05 -13.91
CA ASP A 7 -27.92 -6.60 -13.69
C ASP A 7 -27.21 -6.16 -12.40
N LEU A 8 -27.29 -6.97 -11.35
CA LEU A 8 -26.57 -6.73 -10.09
C LEU A 8 -25.06 -6.84 -10.26
N LEU A 9 -24.60 -7.84 -11.02
CA LEU A 9 -23.18 -8.05 -11.30
C LEU A 9 -22.59 -6.91 -12.14
N ASN A 10 -23.30 -6.48 -13.19
CA ASN A 10 -22.86 -5.38 -14.04
C ASN A 10 -22.81 -4.05 -13.27
N LYS A 11 -23.83 -3.76 -12.46
CA LYS A 11 -23.82 -2.59 -11.59
C LYS A 11 -22.66 -2.61 -10.59
N THR A 12 -22.36 -3.77 -10.02
CA THR A 12 -21.23 -3.92 -9.07
C THR A 12 -19.88 -3.71 -9.78
N ARG A 13 -19.74 -4.19 -11.03
CA ARG A 13 -18.54 -3.96 -11.84
C ARG A 13 -18.36 -2.49 -12.20
N GLU A 14 -19.45 -1.80 -12.54
CA GLU A 14 -19.45 -0.35 -12.79
C GLU A 14 -19.09 0.44 -11.54
N ASP A 15 -19.65 0.10 -10.37
CA ASP A 15 -19.30 0.73 -9.09
C ASP A 15 -17.83 0.51 -8.72
N ILE A 16 -17.27 -0.67 -9.00
CA ILE A 16 -15.83 -0.96 -8.81
C ILE A 16 -15.00 -0.15 -9.80
N ALA A 17 -15.40 -0.04 -11.07
CA ALA A 17 -14.69 0.73 -12.08
C ALA A 17 -14.71 2.23 -11.78
N ALA A 18 -15.84 2.77 -11.34
CA ALA A 18 -15.99 4.15 -10.90
C ALA A 18 -15.10 4.46 -9.68
N LYS A 19 -14.97 3.51 -8.75
CA LYS A 19 -14.08 3.65 -7.58
C LYS A 19 -12.59 3.45 -7.91
N ARG A 20 -12.25 2.76 -9.00
CA ARG A 20 -10.87 2.60 -9.49
C ARG A 20 -10.29 3.89 -10.12
N GLY A 21 -11.14 4.87 -10.43
CA GLY A 21 -10.77 6.04 -11.25
C GLY A 21 -10.01 7.17 -10.55
N ASN A 22 -9.84 7.16 -9.23
CA ASN A 22 -9.05 8.19 -8.54
C ASN A 22 -7.68 7.65 -8.13
N ASN A 23 -6.89 7.23 -9.13
CA ASN A 23 -5.44 7.14 -8.94
C ASN A 23 -4.92 8.57 -8.79
N VAL A 24 -4.96 9.09 -7.57
CA VAL A 24 -4.26 10.33 -7.23
C VAL A 24 -2.79 10.08 -7.56
N ASP A 25 -2.20 10.93 -8.41
CA ASP A 25 -0.77 10.84 -8.73
C ASP A 25 0.01 10.87 -7.42
N LEU A 26 0.59 9.72 -7.06
CA LEU A 26 1.39 9.60 -5.86
C LEU A 26 2.71 10.34 -6.10
N THR A 27 2.84 11.52 -5.51
CA THR A 27 4.09 12.28 -5.58
C THR A 27 5.14 11.61 -4.71
N ARG A 28 6.18 11.09 -5.36
CA ARG A 28 7.36 10.58 -4.66
C ARG A 28 8.14 11.74 -4.06
N LEU A 29 8.69 11.51 -2.87
CA LEU A 29 9.67 12.42 -2.29
C LEU A 29 10.90 12.48 -3.22
N LYS A 30 11.40 13.70 -3.44
CA LYS A 30 12.60 13.92 -4.26
C LYS A 30 13.84 13.59 -3.45
N ASP A 31 14.93 13.28 -4.13
CA ASP A 31 16.23 13.16 -3.46
C ASP A 31 16.62 14.51 -2.84
N GLY A 32 17.11 14.49 -1.61
CA GLY A 32 17.49 15.67 -0.85
C GLY A 32 16.42 16.14 0.15
N VAL A 33 16.28 17.46 0.29
CA VAL A 33 15.41 18.07 1.31
C VAL A 33 13.98 18.19 0.78
N ASN A 34 13.02 17.66 1.56
CA ASN A 34 11.60 17.76 1.28
C ASN A 34 10.91 18.45 2.46
N TYR A 35 10.01 19.40 2.19
CA TYR A 35 9.23 20.08 3.22
C TYR A 35 7.84 19.47 3.28
N ILE A 36 7.57 18.75 4.37
CA ILE A 36 6.32 18.02 4.57
C ILE A 36 5.63 18.54 5.83
N ARG A 37 4.34 18.85 5.73
CA ARG A 37 3.49 19.15 6.88
C ARG A 37 2.48 18.04 7.06
N ILE A 38 2.64 17.29 8.14
CA ILE A 38 1.73 16.21 8.52
C ILE A 38 0.53 16.82 9.24
N PHE A 39 -0.67 16.39 8.86
CA PHE A 39 -1.90 16.84 9.48
C PHE A 39 -2.23 16.02 10.73
N PRO A 40 -2.86 16.63 11.74
CA PRO A 40 -3.45 15.87 12.83
C PRO A 40 -4.59 14.99 12.30
N ASN A 41 -5.07 14.07 13.16
CA ASN A 41 -6.25 13.29 12.81
C ASN A 41 -7.45 14.22 12.60
N LYS A 42 -8.19 13.96 11.52
CA LYS A 42 -9.33 14.77 11.08
C LYS A 42 -10.47 14.79 12.10
N ASP A 43 -10.71 13.66 12.74
CA ASP A 43 -11.85 13.45 13.64
C ASP A 43 -11.51 13.78 15.10
N ASP A 44 -10.26 13.56 15.51
CA ASP A 44 -9.75 13.89 16.85
C ASP A 44 -8.33 14.50 16.78
N PRO A 45 -8.16 15.81 17.02
CA PRO A 45 -6.85 16.46 16.96
C PRO A 45 -5.78 15.85 17.89
N ASN A 46 -6.18 15.18 18.98
CA ASN A 46 -5.27 14.52 19.91
C ASN A 46 -5.15 13.00 19.67
N GLY A 47 -5.88 12.49 18.68
CA GLY A 47 -5.92 11.08 18.32
C GLY A 47 -4.73 10.64 17.45
N LYS A 48 -4.76 9.38 17.01
CA LYS A 48 -3.73 8.83 16.10
C LYS A 48 -3.85 9.48 14.72
N PHE A 49 -2.84 10.25 14.33
CA PHE A 49 -2.75 10.91 13.01
C PHE A 49 -2.21 10.01 11.89
N PHE A 50 -1.83 8.77 12.22
CA PHE A 50 -1.28 7.80 11.28
C PHE A 50 -2.05 6.48 11.31
N GLN A 51 -1.95 5.72 10.23
CA GLN A 51 -2.46 4.35 10.12
C GLN A 51 -1.31 3.38 9.89
N THR A 52 -1.25 2.29 10.65
CA THR A 52 -0.28 1.22 10.38
C THR A 52 -0.66 0.48 9.10
N PHE A 53 0.33 0.17 8.28
CA PHE A 53 0.14 -0.50 7.01
C PHE A 53 1.31 -1.44 6.72
N GLY A 54 1.05 -2.55 6.06
CA GLY A 54 2.11 -3.38 5.51
C GLY A 54 1.66 -4.06 4.23
N MET A 55 2.63 -4.39 3.38
CA MET A 55 2.39 -5.06 2.11
C MET A 55 3.43 -6.13 1.82
N HIS A 56 2.95 -7.25 1.30
CA HIS A 56 3.75 -8.32 0.72
C HIS A 56 3.77 -8.14 -0.81
N TYR A 57 4.96 -8.19 -1.40
CA TYR A 57 5.14 -8.18 -2.85
C TYR A 57 5.58 -9.57 -3.30
N VAL A 58 4.74 -10.23 -4.10
CA VAL A 58 4.98 -11.59 -4.57
C VAL A 58 5.32 -11.55 -6.06
N LYS A 59 6.58 -11.84 -6.38
CA LYS A 59 7.07 -11.95 -7.76
C LYS A 59 6.85 -13.36 -8.31
N TYR A 60 6.14 -13.45 -9.42
CA TYR A 60 5.85 -14.69 -10.14
C TYR A 60 6.08 -14.50 -11.64
N GLN A 61 6.23 -15.60 -12.37
CA GLN A 61 6.21 -15.56 -13.84
C GLN A 61 4.79 -15.84 -14.30
N ASN A 62 4.25 -14.98 -15.17
CA ASN A 62 2.94 -15.19 -15.78
C ASN A 62 3.00 -16.31 -16.84
N GLU A 63 1.85 -16.65 -17.43
CA GLU A 63 1.75 -17.68 -18.48
C GLU A 63 2.59 -17.36 -19.73
N GLU A 64 2.93 -16.08 -19.95
CA GLU A 64 3.78 -15.60 -21.03
C GLU A 64 5.28 -15.57 -20.66
N GLY A 65 5.67 -16.07 -19.48
CA GLY A 65 7.05 -16.08 -19.00
C GLY A 65 7.60 -14.72 -18.54
N LYS A 66 6.76 -13.68 -18.43
CA LYS A 66 7.14 -12.35 -17.94
C LYS A 66 7.04 -12.28 -16.42
N GLU A 67 7.96 -11.57 -15.77
CA GLU A 67 7.88 -11.29 -14.34
C GLU A 67 6.71 -10.35 -14.04
N ALA A 68 5.81 -10.80 -13.18
CA ALA A 68 4.69 -10.05 -12.65
C ALA A 68 4.79 -9.99 -11.12
N THR A 69 4.30 -8.91 -10.53
CA THR A 69 4.30 -8.72 -9.08
C THR A 69 2.87 -8.50 -8.59
N ASN A 70 2.41 -9.36 -7.68
CA ASN A 70 1.17 -9.15 -6.96
C ASN A 70 1.46 -8.52 -5.61
N ALA A 71 0.67 -7.50 -5.26
CA ALA A 71 0.72 -6.85 -3.96
C ALA A 71 -0.44 -7.34 -3.09
N TYR A 72 -0.14 -7.83 -1.89
CA TYR A 72 -1.13 -8.24 -0.89
C TYR A 72 -0.94 -7.42 0.40
N ILE A 73 -2.04 -7.03 1.03
CA ILE A 73 -2.00 -6.33 2.32
C ILE A 73 -1.54 -7.30 3.41
N CYS A 74 -0.61 -6.85 4.26
CA CYS A 74 -0.18 -7.60 5.43
C CYS A 74 -1.16 -7.39 6.58
N GLU A 75 -1.96 -8.41 6.89
CA GLU A 75 -2.92 -8.39 7.99
C GLU A 75 -2.29 -8.11 9.36
N GLN A 76 -1.05 -8.57 9.55
CA GLN A 76 -0.33 -8.39 10.81
C GLN A 76 0.09 -6.94 11.02
N HIS A 77 0.67 -6.31 10.00
CA HIS A 77 1.12 -4.93 10.11
C HIS A 77 -0.02 -3.92 9.96
N THR A 78 -1.04 -4.23 9.16
CA THR A 78 -2.15 -3.29 8.92
C THR A 78 -3.24 -3.40 10.00
N HIS A 79 -3.57 -4.61 10.45
CA HIS A 79 -4.73 -4.86 11.32
C HIS A 79 -4.36 -5.55 12.65
N GLY A 80 -3.09 -5.89 12.88
CA GLY A 80 -2.66 -6.60 14.09
C GLY A 80 -3.14 -8.05 14.18
N ARG A 81 -3.56 -8.65 13.06
CA ARG A 81 -4.09 -10.02 13.01
C ARG A 81 -3.05 -11.02 12.47
N ALA A 82 -3.26 -12.31 12.68
CA ALA A 82 -2.42 -13.33 12.07
C ALA A 82 -2.41 -13.18 10.54
N CYS A 83 -1.23 -13.28 9.93
CA CYS A 83 -1.05 -13.11 8.50
C CYS A 83 -0.43 -14.39 7.90
N GLN A 84 -1.22 -15.09 7.08
CA GLN A 84 -0.80 -16.33 6.43
C GLN A 84 0.45 -16.14 5.55
N LEU A 85 0.58 -14.98 4.89
CA LEU A 85 1.78 -14.67 4.10
C LEU A 85 3.02 -14.49 4.97
N CYS A 86 2.91 -13.87 6.15
CA CYS A 86 4.01 -13.80 7.12
C CYS A 86 4.44 -15.20 7.57
N GLU A 87 3.49 -16.08 7.86
CA GLU A 87 3.74 -17.47 8.28
C GLU A 87 4.45 -18.25 7.17
N MET A 88 3.95 -18.17 5.93
CA MET A 88 4.58 -18.80 4.76
C MET A 88 6.00 -18.28 4.50
N VAL A 89 6.24 -16.98 4.67
CA VAL A 89 7.59 -16.39 4.52
C VAL A 89 8.55 -16.95 5.58
N MET A 90 8.10 -17.05 6.83
CA MET A 90 8.89 -17.60 7.93
C MET A 90 9.19 -19.09 7.73
N GLU A 91 8.18 -19.87 7.34
CA GLU A 91 8.32 -21.29 7.05
C GLU A 91 9.24 -21.54 5.85
N GLY A 92 9.05 -20.79 4.76
CA GLY A 92 9.88 -20.88 3.56
C GLY A 92 11.36 -20.60 3.87
N ARG A 93 11.63 -19.60 4.72
CA ARG A 93 12.99 -19.27 5.15
C ARG A 93 13.63 -20.38 5.98
N ALA A 94 12.84 -21.05 6.83
CA ALA A 94 13.33 -22.20 7.59
C ALA A 94 13.62 -23.41 6.70
N ARG A 95 12.73 -23.71 5.74
CA ARG A 95 12.85 -24.84 4.81
C ARG A 95 14.02 -24.69 3.83
N HIS A 96 14.28 -23.47 3.34
CA HIS A 96 15.31 -23.21 2.33
C HIS A 96 16.60 -22.62 2.91
N LYS A 97 16.84 -22.79 4.21
CA LYS A 97 18.03 -22.30 4.89
C LYS A 97 19.30 -22.81 4.20
N GLY A 98 20.21 -21.91 3.85
CA GLY A 98 21.46 -22.21 3.14
C GLY A 98 21.37 -22.11 1.62
N ASN A 99 20.18 -22.02 1.03
CA ASN A 99 19.99 -21.69 -0.38
C ASN A 99 19.83 -20.18 -0.55
N LYS A 100 20.93 -19.48 -0.86
CA LYS A 100 20.97 -18.02 -0.99
C LYS A 100 19.93 -17.45 -1.97
N ALA A 101 19.74 -18.09 -3.12
CA ALA A 101 18.80 -17.63 -4.14
C ALA A 101 17.35 -17.69 -3.63
N MET A 102 17.01 -18.74 -2.88
CA MET A 102 15.68 -18.85 -2.29
C MET A 102 15.49 -17.93 -1.08
N GLU A 103 16.50 -17.78 -0.24
CA GLU A 103 16.46 -16.84 0.88
C GLU A 103 16.24 -15.40 0.41
N GLU A 104 16.88 -14.99 -0.68
CA GLU A 104 16.68 -13.67 -1.28
C GLU A 104 15.25 -13.52 -1.81
N ARG A 105 14.76 -14.51 -2.57
CA ARG A 105 13.40 -14.49 -3.12
C ARG A 105 12.33 -14.42 -2.02
N ILE A 106 12.47 -15.21 -0.96
CA ILE A 106 11.56 -15.21 0.19
C ILE A 106 11.69 -13.88 0.96
N GLY A 107 12.90 -13.35 1.09
CA GLY A 107 13.17 -12.06 1.71
C GLY A 107 12.41 -10.92 1.03
N GLN A 108 12.30 -10.93 -0.31
CA GLN A 108 11.55 -9.94 -1.07
C GLN A 108 10.03 -9.99 -0.82
N MET A 109 9.50 -11.13 -0.37
CA MET A 109 8.07 -11.29 -0.04
C MET A 109 7.72 -10.83 1.39
N ARG A 110 8.72 -10.58 2.23
CA ARG A 110 8.51 -10.14 3.62
C ARG A 110 7.89 -8.75 3.65
N ALA A 111 6.76 -8.62 4.34
CA ALA A 111 6.19 -7.30 4.58
C ALA A 111 7.04 -6.52 5.60
N THR A 112 7.17 -5.23 5.34
CA THR A 112 7.78 -4.27 6.28
C THR A 112 6.67 -3.36 6.80
N PRO A 113 6.61 -3.08 8.12
CA PRO A 113 5.65 -2.13 8.66
C PRO A 113 5.92 -0.72 8.12
N ARG A 114 4.84 -0.05 7.73
CA ARG A 114 4.80 1.32 7.20
C ARG A 114 3.73 2.09 7.98
N TYR A 115 3.83 3.41 7.93
CA TYR A 115 2.85 4.31 8.51
C TYR A 115 2.30 5.18 7.40
N LEU A 116 0.99 5.14 7.22
CA LEU A 116 0.28 6.04 6.32
C LEU A 116 -0.09 7.31 7.07
N VAL A 117 0.31 8.46 6.53
CA VAL A 117 -0.03 9.78 7.09
C VAL A 117 -0.71 10.65 6.04
N ASN A 118 -1.55 11.57 6.50
CA ASN A 118 -2.07 12.64 5.66
C ASN A 118 -1.18 13.87 5.83
N GLY A 119 -0.75 14.46 4.72
CA GLY A 119 0.01 15.70 4.77
C GLY A 119 0.06 16.42 3.44
N ILE A 120 0.74 17.56 3.46
CA ILE A 120 1.07 18.34 2.26
C ILE A 120 2.58 18.35 2.03
N LEU A 121 2.96 18.28 0.76
CA LEU A 121 4.33 18.45 0.30
C LEU A 121 4.48 19.82 -0.35
N SER A 122 5.44 20.61 0.12
CA SER A 122 5.83 21.91 -0.48
C SER A 122 7.26 21.87 -1.00
N ALA A 123 7.55 22.76 -1.96
CA ALA A 123 8.90 23.05 -2.42
C ALA A 123 9.66 24.01 -1.48
N ARG A 124 8.96 24.66 -0.53
CA ARG A 124 9.52 25.67 0.39
C ARG A 124 9.19 25.34 1.85
N GLU A 125 10.06 25.76 2.76
CA GLU A 125 9.91 25.52 4.20
C GLU A 125 8.74 26.29 4.83
N ASP A 126 8.43 27.47 4.30
CA ASP A 126 7.43 28.37 4.85
C ASP A 126 5.99 27.99 4.48
N PHE A 127 5.80 27.02 3.58
CA PHE A 127 4.49 26.63 3.03
C PHE A 127 3.65 27.82 2.57
N ALA A 128 4.30 28.93 2.17
CA ALA A 128 3.61 30.14 1.73
C ALA A 128 2.77 29.91 0.46
N ASP A 129 3.01 28.80 -0.24
CA ASP A 129 2.30 28.30 -1.40
C ASP A 129 1.43 27.07 -1.08
N ALA A 130 0.84 27.00 0.12
CA ALA A 130 -0.03 25.90 0.55
C ALA A 130 -1.12 25.53 -0.46
N GLU A 131 -1.66 26.49 -1.20
CA GLU A 131 -2.67 26.28 -2.27
C GLU A 131 -2.14 25.48 -3.48
N LYS A 132 -0.82 25.45 -3.68
CA LYS A 132 -0.13 24.69 -4.74
C LYS A 132 0.44 23.36 -4.24
N CYS A 133 0.31 23.08 -2.94
CA CYS A 133 0.84 21.87 -2.34
C CYS A 133 -0.02 20.65 -2.72
N GLN A 134 0.64 19.51 -2.92
CA GLN A 134 -0.02 18.26 -3.25
C GLN A 134 -0.32 17.46 -1.98
N LEU A 135 -1.50 16.85 -1.95
CA LEU A 135 -1.91 15.96 -0.88
C LEU A 135 -1.10 14.66 -1.01
N SER A 136 -0.27 14.36 -0.02
CA SER A 136 0.58 13.18 -0.02
C SER A 136 0.05 12.15 0.98
N MET A 137 -0.12 10.92 0.50
CA MET A 137 -0.33 9.72 1.32
C MET A 137 0.90 8.84 1.11
N THR A 138 1.80 8.84 2.09
CA THR A 138 3.05 8.04 2.09
C THR A 138 2.98 6.99 3.17
#